data_AF-A0A957C1V8-F1
#
_entry.id   AF-A0A957C1V8-F1
#
_cell.length_a   1.000
_cell.length_b   1.000
_cell.length_c   1.000
_cell.angle_alpha   90.00
_cell.angle_beta   90.00
_cell.angle_gamma   90.00
#
_symmetry.space_group_name_H-M   'P 1'
#
loop_
_entity.id
_entity.type
_entity.pdbx_description
1 polymer ?
#
loop_
_entity_poly.entity_id
_entity_poly.type
_entity_poly.pdbx_seq_one_letter_code
_entity_poly.pdbx_strand_id
1 'polypeptide(L)'
;MMSMMNRKDLEARYRLFEKYALIDQRSYYQRTIAKHKKAAQQVNVIRASVALATAICAALVGLISAFYFSGAQPVCPLPLTEESTTFCSVMYTITFGLIVLAVGLPALGGFFNSLADLYQWDRLISIYDSAVENIEVADARSPDDEMDELSYRASLRAFAEGTLQVMSDETAQWGQSIRTPPSLEKFVDDEIELATRYGGNADQKPQTENGLPDIDFGALG
;
A
#
# COMPACT_ATOMS: atom_id res chain seq x y z
N MET A 1 24.04 -10.98 -35.29
CA MET A 1 25.38 -10.40 -35.11
C MET A 1 25.19 -9.01 -34.51
N MET A 2 25.09 -8.89 -33.18
CA MET A 2 25.01 -7.57 -32.54
C MET A 2 26.41 -6.94 -32.62
N SER A 3 26.49 -5.74 -33.19
CA SER A 3 27.66 -4.87 -33.09
C SER A 3 28.13 -4.83 -31.64
N MET A 4 29.41 -5.10 -31.38
CA MET A 4 29.98 -4.81 -30.06
C MET A 4 29.70 -3.34 -29.76
N MET A 5 28.87 -3.08 -28.74
CA MET A 5 28.57 -1.71 -28.33
C MET A 5 29.81 -1.14 -27.68
N ASN A 6 30.16 0.09 -28.05
CA ASN A 6 31.28 0.79 -27.44
C ASN A 6 30.96 1.06 -25.96
N ARG A 7 31.96 1.02 -25.08
CA ARG A 7 31.83 1.33 -23.65
C ARG A 7 31.04 2.63 -23.40
N LYS A 8 31.31 3.67 -24.19
CA LYS A 8 30.59 4.95 -24.13
C LYS A 8 29.08 4.83 -24.38
N ASP A 9 28.67 3.91 -25.26
CA ASP A 9 27.25 3.68 -25.54
C ASP A 9 26.58 2.94 -24.37
N LEU A 10 27.30 2.02 -23.72
CA LEU A 10 26.81 1.31 -22.53
C LEU A 10 26.63 2.28 -21.35
N GLU A 11 27.60 3.16 -21.11
CA GLU A 11 27.51 4.21 -20.09
C GLU A 11 26.34 5.17 -20.35
N ALA A 12 26.13 5.56 -21.62
CA ALA A 12 25.01 6.40 -21.98
C ALA A 12 23.66 5.71 -21.71
N ARG A 13 23.56 4.40 -22.00
CA ARG A 13 22.36 3.60 -21.70
C ARG A 13 22.15 3.41 -20.21
N TYR A 14 23.22 3.17 -19.45
CA TYR A 14 23.18 3.09 -17.99
C TYR A 14 22.59 4.38 -17.41
N ARG A 15 23.17 5.55 -17.73
CA ARG A 15 22.69 6.84 -17.22
C ARG A 15 21.24 7.13 -17.61
N LEU A 16 20.84 6.73 -18.81
CA LEU A 16 19.46 6.90 -19.26
C LEU A 16 18.50 6.00 -18.46
N PHE A 17 18.88 4.74 -18.23
CA PHE A 17 18.09 3.80 -17.45
C PHE A 17 18.04 4.20 -15.96
N GLU A 18 19.17 4.53 -15.35
CA GLU A 18 19.25 5.03 -13.98
C GLU A 18 18.31 6.23 -13.77
N LYS A 19 18.38 7.23 -14.65
CA LYS A 19 17.57 8.44 -14.53
C LYS A 19 16.07 8.20 -14.72
N TYR A 20 15.66 7.46 -15.75
CA TYR A 20 14.25 7.34 -16.12
C TYR A 20 13.55 6.10 -15.59
N ALA A 21 14.25 5.01 -15.35
CA ALA A 21 13.68 3.82 -14.73
C ALA A 21 13.86 3.88 -13.21
N LEU A 22 15.09 4.01 -12.71
CA LEU A 22 15.34 3.83 -11.27
C LEU A 22 14.91 5.04 -10.44
N ILE A 23 15.45 6.23 -10.75
CA ILE A 23 15.22 7.44 -9.95
C ILE A 23 13.75 7.88 -10.03
N ASP A 24 13.15 7.81 -11.22
CA ASP A 24 11.74 8.19 -11.41
C ASP A 24 10.81 7.23 -10.65
N GLN A 25 11.04 5.92 -10.72
CA GLN A 25 10.22 4.94 -10.00
C GLN A 25 10.40 5.02 -8.49
N ARG A 26 11.64 5.16 -7.99
CA ARG A 26 11.89 5.41 -6.56
C ARG A 26 11.12 6.65 -6.08
N SER A 27 11.20 7.75 -6.84
CA SER A 27 10.49 8.98 -6.53
C SER A 27 8.96 8.83 -6.61
N TYR A 28 8.47 8.03 -7.55
CA TYR A 28 7.04 7.70 -7.65
C TYR A 28 6.58 6.90 -6.42
N TYR A 29 7.25 5.82 -6.06
CA TYR A 29 6.89 4.99 -4.89
C TYR A 29 6.91 5.80 -3.61
N GLN A 30 7.96 6.57 -3.34
CA GLN A 30 8.04 7.41 -2.14
C GLN A 30 6.88 8.42 -2.04
N ARG A 31 6.52 9.08 -3.16
CA ARG A 31 5.36 9.99 -3.22
C ARG A 31 4.05 9.25 -2.95
N THR A 32 3.89 8.06 -3.50
CA THR A 32 2.68 7.24 -3.34
C THR A 32 2.54 6.71 -1.92
N ILE A 33 3.63 6.23 -1.31
CA ILE A 33 3.70 5.85 0.11
C ILE A 33 3.27 7.03 1.00
N ALA A 34 3.86 8.21 0.79
CA ALA A 34 3.53 9.40 1.57
C ALA A 34 2.05 9.78 1.45
N LYS A 35 1.48 9.67 0.24
CA LYS A 35 0.06 9.91 -0.02
C LYS A 35 -0.83 8.92 0.73
N HIS A 36 -0.51 7.61 0.70
CA HIS A 36 -1.28 6.59 1.41
C HIS A 36 -1.15 6.73 2.93
N LYS A 37 0.06 6.99 3.47
CA LYS A 37 0.28 7.26 4.89
C LYS A 37 -0.58 8.45 5.37
N LYS A 38 -0.62 9.53 4.59
CA LYS A 38 -1.45 10.71 4.89
C LYS A 38 -2.95 10.38 4.85
N ALA A 39 -3.41 9.61 3.87
CA ALA A 39 -4.82 9.20 3.77
C ALA A 39 -5.24 8.32 4.97
N ALA A 40 -4.42 7.33 5.33
CA ALA A 40 -4.65 6.48 6.48
C ALA A 40 -4.72 7.29 7.79
N GLN A 41 -3.80 8.25 7.96
CA GLN A 41 -3.81 9.17 9.11
C GLN A 41 -5.11 10.01 9.15
N GLN A 42 -5.54 10.55 8.01
CA GLN A 42 -6.78 11.33 7.92
C GLN A 42 -8.00 10.52 8.34
N VAL A 43 -8.13 9.27 7.88
CA VAL A 43 -9.25 8.41 8.26
C VAL A 43 -9.21 8.08 9.75
N ASN A 44 -8.03 7.83 10.32
CA ASN A 44 -7.93 7.60 11.76
C ASN A 44 -8.33 8.83 12.58
N VAL A 45 -7.96 10.04 12.13
CA VAL A 45 -8.39 11.30 12.76
C VAL A 45 -9.90 11.48 12.66
N ILE A 46 -10.50 11.22 11.50
CA ILE A 46 -11.96 11.29 11.33
C ILE A 46 -12.65 10.31 12.29
N ARG A 47 -12.21 9.05 12.33
CA ARG A 47 -12.76 8.03 13.23
C ARG A 47 -12.67 8.46 14.70
N ALA A 48 -11.52 8.97 15.12
CA ALA A 48 -11.32 9.48 16.48
C ALA A 48 -12.26 10.66 16.79
N SER A 49 -12.39 11.60 15.84
CA SER A 49 -13.27 12.77 16.01
C SER A 49 -14.75 12.37 16.12
N VAL A 50 -15.20 11.40 15.31
CA VAL A 50 -16.56 10.86 15.33
C VAL A 50 -16.83 10.09 16.64
N ALA A 51 -15.88 9.30 17.11
CA ALA A 51 -15.99 8.60 18.40
C ALA A 51 -16.08 9.59 19.58
N LEU A 52 -15.26 10.64 19.57
CA LEU A 52 -15.30 11.69 20.59
C LEU A 52 -16.64 12.43 20.56
N ALA A 53 -17.11 12.84 19.38
CA ALA A 53 -18.39 13.51 19.24
C ALA A 53 -19.56 12.64 19.72
N THR A 54 -19.52 11.33 19.42
CA THR A 54 -20.50 10.37 19.93
C THR A 54 -20.51 10.33 21.46
N ALA A 55 -19.34 10.20 22.09
CA ALA A 55 -19.21 10.15 23.54
C ALA A 55 -19.73 11.44 24.21
N ILE A 56 -19.42 12.61 23.63
CA ILE A 56 -19.92 13.89 24.11
C ILE A 56 -21.45 13.96 23.99
N CYS A 57 -22.02 13.57 22.84
CA CYS A 57 -23.47 13.55 22.66
C CYS A 57 -24.15 12.62 23.68
N ALA A 58 -23.63 11.41 23.88
CA ALA A 58 -24.17 10.46 24.83
C ALA A 58 -24.09 10.97 26.28
N ALA A 59 -22.96 11.58 26.66
CA ALA A 59 -22.79 12.17 27.98
C ALA A 59 -23.76 13.34 28.22
N LEU A 60 -23.94 14.22 27.22
CA LEU A 60 -24.88 15.33 27.31
C LEU A 60 -26.33 14.85 27.39
N VAL A 61 -26.71 13.84 26.61
CA VAL A 61 -28.04 13.21 26.71
C VAL A 61 -28.26 12.67 28.11
N GLY A 62 -27.30 11.90 28.65
CA GLY A 62 -27.38 11.37 30.00
C GLY A 62 -27.53 12.47 31.05
N LEU A 63 -26.74 13.53 30.95
CA LEU A 63 -26.77 14.67 31.87
C LEU A 63 -28.11 15.43 31.79
N ILE A 64 -28.56 15.81 30.59
CA ILE A 64 -29.84 16.52 30.40
C ILE A 64 -31.00 15.64 30.89
N SER A 65 -30.97 14.35 30.58
CA SER A 65 -31.99 13.40 31.03
C SER A 65 -32.04 13.30 32.55
N ALA A 66 -30.88 13.18 33.19
CA ALA A 66 -30.75 13.09 34.65
C ALA A 66 -31.17 14.35 35.41
N PHE A 67 -31.03 15.54 34.84
CA PHE A 67 -31.39 16.79 35.52
C PHE A 67 -32.82 17.27 35.23
N TYR A 68 -33.31 17.08 34.01
CA TYR A 68 -34.56 17.71 33.57
C TYR A 68 -35.74 16.74 33.48
N PHE A 69 -35.48 15.47 33.12
CA PHE A 69 -36.53 14.50 32.82
C PHE A 69 -36.63 13.38 33.87
N SER A 70 -35.51 13.05 34.52
CA SER A 70 -35.43 11.98 35.52
C SER A 70 -35.15 12.59 36.90
N GLY A 71 -35.94 12.23 37.91
CA GLY A 71 -35.75 12.72 39.28
C GLY A 71 -36.99 12.51 40.13
N ALA A 72 -36.88 12.75 41.44
CA ALA A 72 -38.03 12.67 42.35
C ALA A 72 -39.08 13.76 42.06
N GLN A 73 -38.64 14.90 41.51
CA GLN A 73 -39.48 15.99 41.01
C GLN A 73 -38.89 16.49 39.68
N PRO A 74 -39.22 15.87 38.54
CA PRO A 74 -38.68 16.27 37.25
C PRO A 74 -39.19 17.66 36.86
N VAL A 75 -38.30 18.51 36.36
CA VAL A 75 -38.65 19.87 35.87
C VAL A 75 -39.57 19.76 34.64
N CYS A 76 -39.34 18.75 33.80
CA CYS A 76 -40.12 18.47 32.61
C CYS A 76 -40.62 17.01 32.66
N PRO A 77 -41.78 16.74 33.29
CA PRO A 77 -42.35 15.40 33.31
C PRO A 77 -42.76 14.97 31.89
N LEU A 78 -42.54 13.68 31.58
CA LEU A 78 -43.03 13.03 30.36
C LEU A 78 -44.24 12.15 30.70
N PRO A 79 -45.30 12.10 29.87
CA PRO A 79 -45.47 12.79 28.58
C PRO A 79 -45.71 14.30 28.73
N LEU A 80 -45.28 15.09 27.73
CA LEU A 80 -45.50 16.53 27.70
C LEU A 80 -47.00 16.84 27.66
N THR A 81 -47.52 17.56 28.67
CA THR A 81 -48.90 18.05 28.71
C THR A 81 -49.04 19.35 27.91
N GLU A 82 -50.26 19.73 27.52
CA GLU A 82 -50.52 20.96 26.73
C GLU A 82 -50.09 22.25 27.45
N GLU A 83 -50.00 22.25 28.79
CA GLU A 83 -49.46 23.36 29.58
C GLU A 83 -47.93 23.33 29.72
N SER A 84 -47.23 22.45 29.00
CA SER A 84 -45.77 22.41 29.05
C SER A 84 -45.16 23.73 28.55
N THR A 85 -44.28 24.29 29.37
CA THR A 85 -43.58 25.54 29.03
C THR A 85 -42.72 25.34 27.79
N THR A 86 -42.54 26.40 26.99
CA THR A 86 -41.67 26.41 25.80
C THR A 86 -40.27 25.84 26.09
N PHE A 87 -39.77 26.03 27.31
CA PHE A 87 -38.51 25.47 27.79
C PHE A 87 -38.44 23.93 27.68
N CYS A 88 -39.46 23.21 28.16
CA CYS A 88 -39.48 21.75 28.13
C CYS A 88 -39.51 21.20 26.70
N SER A 89 -40.22 21.89 25.79
CA SER A 89 -40.23 21.53 24.37
C SER A 89 -38.84 21.67 23.75
N VAL A 90 -38.14 22.80 23.98
CA VAL A 90 -36.77 23.00 23.47
C VAL A 90 -35.80 21.96 24.02
N MET A 91 -35.84 21.67 25.32
CA MET A 91 -34.98 20.64 25.91
C MET A 91 -35.24 19.26 25.32
N TYR A 92 -36.51 18.89 25.13
CA TYR A 92 -36.88 17.64 24.48
C TYR A 92 -36.32 17.55 23.05
N THR A 93 -36.47 18.61 22.25
CA THR A 93 -35.93 18.66 20.87
C THR A 93 -34.40 18.52 20.86
N ILE A 94 -33.69 19.20 21.75
CA ILE A 94 -32.22 19.10 21.87
C ILE A 94 -31.82 17.67 22.25
N THR A 95 -32.44 17.09 23.28
CA THR A 95 -32.15 15.72 23.72
C THR A 95 -32.40 14.72 22.61
N PHE A 96 -33.53 14.84 21.89
CA PHE A 96 -33.85 13.98 20.76
C PHE A 96 -32.81 14.10 19.64
N GLY A 97 -32.41 15.33 19.28
CA GLY A 97 -31.37 15.57 18.29
C GLY A 97 -30.03 14.93 18.67
N LEU A 98 -29.62 15.07 19.95
CA LEU A 98 -28.40 14.45 20.45
C LEU A 98 -28.47 12.92 20.47
N ILE A 99 -29.63 12.32 20.75
CA ILE A 99 -29.84 10.87 20.66
C ILE A 99 -29.64 10.39 19.21
N VAL A 100 -30.27 11.08 18.25
CA VAL A 100 -30.13 10.74 16.82
C VAL A 100 -28.67 10.83 16.39
N LEU A 101 -27.94 11.87 16.80
CA LEU A 101 -26.51 12.00 16.53
C LEU A 101 -25.68 10.90 17.20
N ALA A 102 -25.97 10.57 18.46
CA ALA A 102 -25.26 9.52 19.19
C ALA A 102 -25.42 8.13 18.53
N VAL A 103 -26.54 7.88 17.84
CA VAL A 103 -26.76 6.64 17.08
C VAL A 103 -26.19 6.73 15.66
N GLY A 104 -26.31 7.88 14.99
CA GLY A 104 -25.87 8.07 13.61
C GLY A 104 -24.35 8.17 13.44
N LEU A 105 -23.65 8.80 14.38
CA LEU A 105 -22.20 8.99 14.32
C LEU A 105 -21.42 7.66 14.33
N PRO A 106 -21.74 6.66 15.19
CA PRO A 106 -21.13 5.34 15.11
C PRO A 106 -21.25 4.68 13.74
N ALA A 107 -22.40 4.78 13.07
CA ALA A 107 -22.61 4.22 11.74
C ALA A 107 -21.69 4.88 10.69
N LEU A 108 -21.54 6.20 10.76
CA LEU A 108 -20.60 6.95 9.92
C LEU A 108 -19.14 6.56 10.22
N GLY A 109 -18.79 6.34 11.48
CA GLY A 109 -17.48 5.81 11.88
C GLY A 109 -17.22 4.41 11.30
N GLY A 110 -18.23 3.54 11.30
CA GLY A 110 -18.17 2.21 10.69
C GLY A 110 -17.95 2.26 9.18
N PHE A 111 -18.64 3.16 8.47
CA PHE A 111 -18.44 3.38 7.03
C PHE A 111 -16.99 3.74 6.68
N PHE A 112 -16.36 4.66 7.43
CA PHE A 112 -14.96 5.00 7.21
C PHE A 112 -14.00 3.85 7.53
N ASN A 113 -14.35 2.98 8.48
CA ASN A 113 -13.58 1.77 8.74
C ASN A 113 -13.65 0.81 7.53
N SER A 114 -14.85 0.58 6.99
CA SER A 114 -15.01 -0.26 5.80
C SER A 114 -14.29 0.33 4.57
N LEU A 115 -14.24 1.65 4.42
CA LEU A 115 -13.42 2.28 3.37
C LEU A 115 -11.93 2.01 3.58
N ALA A 116 -11.44 2.11 4.83
CA ALA A 116 -10.04 1.80 5.13
C ALA A 116 -9.70 0.34 4.79
N ASP A 117 -10.59 -0.58 5.13
CA ASP A 117 -10.44 -2.01 4.84
C ASP A 117 -10.51 -2.30 3.34
N LEU A 118 -11.38 -1.61 2.60
CA LEU A 118 -11.51 -1.77 1.16
C LEU A 118 -10.26 -1.29 0.41
N TYR A 119 -9.71 -0.14 0.81
CA TYR A 119 -8.54 0.43 0.15
C TYR A 119 -7.21 -0.18 0.60
N GLN A 120 -7.20 -0.93 1.70
CA GLN A 120 -6.03 -1.65 2.21
C GLN A 120 -4.74 -0.79 2.21
N TRP A 121 -4.82 0.47 2.67
CA TRP A 121 -3.69 1.41 2.56
C TRP A 121 -2.40 0.86 3.16
N ASP A 122 -2.47 0.15 4.28
CA ASP A 122 -1.32 -0.46 4.93
C ASP A 122 -0.65 -1.53 4.05
N ARG A 123 -1.45 -2.31 3.32
CA ARG A 123 -0.95 -3.29 2.36
C ARG A 123 -0.23 -2.59 1.21
N LEU A 124 -0.83 -1.54 0.64
CA LEU A 124 -0.22 -0.78 -0.45
C LEU A 124 1.10 -0.12 -0.01
N ILE A 125 1.12 0.45 1.20
CA ILE A 125 2.34 1.02 1.79
C ILE A 125 3.43 -0.06 1.89
N SER A 126 3.10 -1.25 2.40
CA SER A 126 4.06 -2.36 2.54
C SER A 126 4.62 -2.83 1.19
N ILE A 127 3.77 -2.97 0.16
CA ILE A 127 4.20 -3.35 -1.19
C ILE A 127 5.18 -2.32 -1.76
N TYR A 128 4.86 -1.03 -1.65
CA TYR A 128 5.73 0.02 -2.15
C TYR A 128 7.02 0.17 -1.33
N ASP A 129 6.96 0.05 0.01
CA ASP A 129 8.14 0.13 0.87
C ASP A 129 9.10 -1.03 0.50
N SER A 130 8.59 -2.25 0.28
CA SER A 130 9.39 -3.39 -0.21
C SER A 130 9.94 -3.17 -1.62
N ALA A 131 9.17 -2.57 -2.53
CA ALA A 131 9.65 -2.25 -3.87
C ALA A 131 10.79 -1.22 -3.85
N VAL A 132 10.73 -0.22 -2.96
CA VAL A 132 11.81 0.75 -2.75
C VAL A 132 13.06 0.09 -2.23
N GLU A 133 12.94 -0.79 -1.23
CA GLU A 133 14.06 -1.56 -0.67
C GLU A 133 14.71 -2.45 -1.74
N ASN A 134 13.92 -3.16 -2.55
CA ASN A 134 14.45 -3.98 -3.64
C ASN A 134 15.13 -3.16 -4.74
N ILE A 135 14.63 -1.95 -5.03
CA ILE A 135 15.30 -1.01 -5.92
C ILE A 135 16.65 -0.57 -5.32
N GLU A 136 16.73 -0.29 -4.02
CA GLU A 136 18.00 0.03 -3.35
C GLU A 136 19.01 -1.12 -3.41
N VAL A 137 18.55 -2.37 -3.28
CA VAL A 137 19.41 -3.56 -3.46
C VAL A 137 19.87 -3.69 -4.92
N ALA A 138 19.01 -3.43 -5.89
CA ALA A 138 19.39 -3.42 -7.31
C ALA A 138 20.40 -2.31 -7.62
N ASP A 139 20.18 -1.10 -7.08
CA ASP A 139 21.06 0.07 -7.16
C ASP A 139 22.45 -0.23 -6.60
N ALA A 140 22.54 -0.96 -5.49
CA ALA A 140 23.83 -1.40 -4.92
C ALA A 140 24.65 -2.32 -5.84
N ARG A 141 24.03 -2.88 -6.90
CA ARG A 141 24.69 -3.70 -7.93
C ARG A 141 24.96 -2.92 -9.22
N SER A 142 24.85 -1.59 -9.20
CA SER A 142 25.15 -0.73 -10.34
C SER A 142 26.59 -0.95 -10.83
N PRO A 143 26.83 -0.94 -12.15
CA PRO A 143 28.17 -1.07 -12.70
C PRO A 143 29.08 0.10 -12.28
N ASP A 144 30.33 -0.20 -11.90
CA ASP A 144 31.36 0.80 -11.56
C ASP A 144 32.20 1.15 -12.80
N ASP A 145 32.59 2.42 -12.92
CA ASP A 145 33.40 2.93 -14.02
C ASP A 145 34.78 2.25 -14.10
N GLU A 146 35.30 1.76 -12.96
CA GLU A 146 36.59 1.06 -12.89
C GLU A 146 36.52 -0.44 -13.29
N MET A 147 35.31 -1.00 -13.49
CA MET A 147 35.16 -2.39 -13.91
C MET A 147 35.63 -2.63 -15.35
N ASP A 148 36.23 -3.80 -15.58
CA ASP A 148 36.54 -4.25 -16.93
C ASP A 148 35.28 -4.32 -17.81
N GLU A 149 35.47 -4.23 -19.13
CA GLU A 149 34.35 -4.10 -20.07
C GLU A 149 33.36 -5.28 -19.99
N LEU A 150 33.87 -6.49 -19.74
CA LEU A 150 33.04 -7.69 -19.64
C LEU A 150 32.21 -7.67 -18.35
N SER A 151 32.84 -7.38 -17.21
CA SER A 151 32.14 -7.24 -15.91
C SER A 151 31.15 -6.09 -15.90
N TYR A 152 31.47 -4.96 -16.54
CA TYR A 152 30.56 -3.83 -16.67
C TYR A 152 29.30 -4.19 -17.45
N ARG A 153 29.46 -4.92 -18.56
CA ARG A 153 28.33 -5.37 -19.37
C ARG A 153 27.45 -6.37 -18.61
N ALA A 154 28.06 -7.27 -17.85
CA ALA A 154 27.35 -8.25 -17.02
C ALA A 154 26.57 -7.56 -15.88
N SER A 155 27.22 -6.66 -15.14
CA SER A 155 26.59 -5.90 -14.05
C SER A 155 25.51 -4.96 -14.56
N LEU A 156 25.71 -4.26 -15.68
CA LEU A 156 24.66 -3.44 -16.31
C LEU A 156 23.43 -4.27 -16.67
N ARG A 157 23.62 -5.49 -17.18
CA ARG A 157 22.52 -6.41 -17.49
C ARG A 157 21.80 -6.86 -16.23
N ALA A 158 22.53 -7.31 -15.21
CA ALA A 158 21.97 -7.74 -13.93
C ALA A 158 21.22 -6.60 -13.23
N PHE A 159 21.75 -5.39 -13.27
CA PHE A 159 21.12 -4.17 -12.76
C PHE A 159 19.80 -3.88 -13.49
N ALA A 160 19.80 -3.90 -14.83
CA ALA A 160 18.62 -3.63 -15.63
C ALA A 160 17.55 -4.71 -15.45
N GLU A 161 17.93 -5.99 -15.51
CA GLU A 161 17.02 -7.13 -15.31
C GLU A 161 16.45 -7.13 -13.89
N GLY A 162 17.28 -6.92 -12.86
CA GLY A 162 16.82 -6.83 -11.47
C GLY A 162 15.83 -5.67 -11.26
N THR A 163 16.13 -4.50 -11.81
CA THR A 163 15.24 -3.33 -11.72
C THR A 163 13.90 -3.56 -12.43
N LEU A 164 13.92 -4.14 -13.65
CA LEU A 164 12.70 -4.47 -14.39
C LEU A 164 11.88 -5.57 -13.72
N GLN A 165 12.55 -6.54 -13.10
CA GLN A 165 11.90 -7.60 -12.36
C GLN A 165 11.16 -7.05 -11.14
N VAL A 166 11.76 -6.13 -10.38
CA VAL A 166 11.05 -5.48 -9.25
C VAL A 166 9.78 -4.79 -9.72
N MET A 167 9.81 -4.10 -10.87
CA MET A 167 8.62 -3.47 -11.45
C MET A 167 7.57 -4.50 -11.90
N SER A 168 8.02 -5.62 -12.49
CA SER A 168 7.14 -6.71 -12.92
C SER A 168 6.48 -7.41 -11.73
N ASP A 169 7.25 -7.71 -10.69
CA ASP A 169 6.79 -8.37 -9.46
C ASP A 169 5.84 -7.47 -8.68
N GLU A 170 6.13 -6.16 -8.63
CA GLU A 170 5.21 -5.16 -8.09
C GLU A 170 3.89 -5.19 -8.87
N THR A 171 3.93 -5.03 -10.21
CA THR A 171 2.76 -5.11 -11.10
C THR A 171 1.94 -6.40 -10.89
N ALA A 172 2.61 -7.54 -10.73
CA ALA A 172 1.96 -8.82 -10.48
C ALA A 172 1.28 -8.89 -9.10
N GLN A 173 1.85 -8.26 -8.07
CA GLN A 173 1.26 -8.18 -6.72
C GLN A 173 0.00 -7.32 -6.65
N TRP A 174 -0.22 -6.40 -7.59
CA TRP A 174 -1.50 -5.70 -7.72
C TRP A 174 -2.63 -6.65 -8.15
N GLY A 175 -2.31 -7.69 -8.92
CA GLY A 175 -3.27 -8.63 -9.47
C GLY A 175 -3.55 -9.88 -8.62
N GLN A 176 -2.62 -10.26 -7.73
CA GLN A 176 -2.76 -11.48 -6.90
C GLN A 176 -2.48 -11.21 -5.42
N SER A 177 -3.26 -11.85 -4.54
CA SER A 177 -2.94 -11.96 -3.10
C SER A 177 -1.53 -12.53 -2.94
N ILE A 178 -0.69 -11.83 -2.20
CA ILE A 178 0.78 -11.89 -2.22
C ILE A 178 1.34 -13.32 -2.10
N ARG A 179 2.19 -13.70 -3.06
CA ARG A 179 3.30 -14.65 -2.84
C ARG A 179 4.58 -13.82 -2.73
N THR A 180 5.40 -14.09 -1.72
CA THR A 180 6.71 -13.46 -1.56
C THR A 180 7.58 -13.79 -2.78
N PRO A 181 8.16 -12.81 -3.48
CA PRO A 181 9.06 -13.09 -4.59
C PRO A 181 10.30 -13.85 -4.08
N PRO A 182 10.91 -14.72 -4.90
CA PRO A 182 12.20 -15.34 -4.58
C PRO A 182 13.26 -14.24 -4.39
N SER A 183 14.16 -14.41 -3.43
CA SER A 183 15.18 -13.39 -3.11
C SER A 183 16.10 -13.11 -4.30
N LEU A 184 16.50 -11.84 -4.48
CA LEU A 184 17.46 -11.36 -5.49
C LEU A 184 18.83 -12.07 -5.44
N GLU A 185 19.15 -12.71 -4.31
CA GLU A 185 20.33 -13.56 -4.15
C GLU A 185 20.21 -14.83 -4.97
N LYS A 186 19.05 -15.51 -4.92
CA LYS A 186 18.80 -16.71 -5.71
C LYS A 186 18.95 -16.45 -7.21
N PHE A 187 18.48 -15.29 -7.68
CA PHE A 187 18.63 -14.90 -9.09
C PHE A 187 20.08 -14.68 -9.50
N VAL A 188 20.88 -14.08 -8.62
CA VAL A 188 22.31 -13.88 -8.89
C VAL A 188 23.06 -15.20 -8.86
N ASP A 189 22.73 -16.08 -7.91
CA ASP A 189 23.30 -17.42 -7.88
C ASP A 189 22.95 -18.20 -9.17
N ASP A 190 21.69 -18.13 -9.61
CA ASP A 190 21.21 -18.76 -10.85
C ASP A 190 21.94 -18.20 -12.10
N GLU A 191 22.14 -16.88 -12.20
CA GLU A 191 22.83 -16.26 -13.35
C GLU A 191 24.36 -16.42 -13.30
N ILE A 192 25.00 -16.44 -12.11
CA ILE A 192 26.41 -16.82 -11.94
C ILE A 192 26.61 -18.27 -12.35
N GLU A 193 25.71 -19.17 -11.92
CA GLU A 193 25.76 -20.57 -12.30
C GLU A 193 25.65 -20.72 -13.83
N LEU A 194 24.71 -20.02 -14.46
CA LEU A 194 24.57 -19.98 -15.92
C LEU A 194 25.83 -19.44 -16.60
N ALA A 195 26.37 -18.31 -16.15
CA ALA A 195 27.58 -17.71 -16.72
C ALA A 195 28.78 -18.66 -16.62
N THR A 196 28.93 -19.35 -15.49
CA THR A 196 30.00 -20.33 -15.25
C THR A 196 29.83 -21.55 -16.15
N ARG A 197 28.59 -22.03 -16.32
CA ARG A 197 28.27 -23.22 -17.12
C ARG A 197 28.48 -22.99 -18.62
N TYR A 198 28.26 -21.76 -19.11
CA TYR A 198 28.36 -21.40 -20.53
C TYR A 198 29.59 -20.53 -20.87
N GLY A 199 30.57 -20.45 -19.97
CA GLY A 199 31.85 -19.77 -20.22
C GLY A 199 31.71 -18.27 -20.54
N GLY A 200 30.73 -17.60 -19.93
CA GLY A 200 30.45 -16.18 -20.15
C GLY A 200 29.70 -15.84 -21.45
N ASN A 201 29.34 -16.85 -22.27
CA ASN A 201 28.60 -16.61 -23.51
C ASN A 201 27.08 -16.74 -23.24
N ALA A 202 26.47 -15.67 -22.75
CA ALA A 202 25.06 -15.61 -22.34
C ALA A 202 24.03 -15.96 -23.45
N ASP A 203 24.46 -16.02 -24.71
CA ASP A 203 23.64 -16.39 -25.87
C ASP A 203 23.56 -17.92 -26.10
N GLN A 204 24.34 -18.72 -25.37
CA GLN A 204 24.24 -20.19 -25.38
C GLN A 204 23.27 -20.74 -24.32
N LYS A 205 22.25 -19.98 -23.89
CA LYS A 205 21.10 -20.65 -23.24
C LYS A 205 20.62 -21.71 -24.24
N PRO A 206 20.61 -23.01 -23.89
CA PRO A 206 20.16 -24.04 -24.79
C PRO A 206 18.76 -23.61 -25.21
N GLN A 207 18.57 -23.41 -26.52
CA GLN A 207 17.23 -23.35 -27.06
C GLN A 207 16.59 -24.63 -26.56
N THR A 208 15.66 -24.53 -25.61
CA THR A 208 14.81 -25.63 -25.20
C THR A 208 14.03 -26.01 -26.45
N GLU A 209 14.65 -26.89 -27.22
CA GLU A 209 14.14 -27.53 -28.39
C GLU A 209 12.97 -28.39 -27.89
N ASN A 210 11.75 -27.89 -28.05
CA ASN A 210 10.49 -28.62 -27.93
C ASN A 210 10.25 -29.37 -26.61
N GLY A 211 9.54 -28.73 -25.67
CA GLY A 211 8.96 -29.48 -24.55
C GLY A 211 8.34 -28.56 -23.51
N LEU A 212 7.15 -28.04 -23.81
CA LEU A 212 6.23 -27.61 -22.75
C LEU A 212 5.97 -28.87 -21.89
N PRO A 213 6.31 -28.91 -20.59
CA PRO A 213 5.83 -29.99 -19.75
C PRO A 213 4.31 -29.87 -19.70
N ASP A 214 3.60 -30.93 -20.11
CA ASP A 214 2.16 -31.08 -19.88
C ASP A 214 1.91 -30.90 -18.38
N ILE A 215 1.28 -29.79 -18.03
CA ILE A 215 0.78 -29.57 -16.68
C ILE A 215 -0.52 -30.38 -16.59
N ASP A 216 -0.43 -31.57 -16.03
CA ASP A 216 -1.58 -32.40 -15.70
C ASP A 216 -2.37 -31.74 -14.55
N PHE A 217 -3.47 -31.07 -14.90
CA PHE A 217 -4.43 -30.49 -13.96
C PHE A 217 -5.45 -31.51 -13.41
N GLY A 218 -5.28 -32.81 -13.68
CA GLY A 218 -6.25 -33.86 -13.39
C GLY A 218 -6.29 -34.40 -11.94
N ALA A 219 -5.48 -33.91 -11.01
CA ALA A 219 -5.31 -34.53 -9.68
C ALA A 219 -5.75 -33.67 -8.48
N LEU A 220 -6.74 -32.78 -8.65
CA LEU A 220 -7.42 -32.14 -7.52
C LEU A 220 -8.94 -32.29 -7.68
N GLY A 221 -9.41 -33.50 -7.37
CA GLY A 221 -10.78 -33.81 -7.00
C GLY A 221 -10.81 -34.29 -5.55
#